data_AF-A0A1R3G266-F1
#
_entry.id   AF-A0A1R3G266-F1
#
_cell.length_a   1.000
_cell.length_b   1.000
_cell.length_c   1.000
_cell.angle_alpha   90.00
_cell.angle_beta   90.00
_cell.angle_gamma   90.00
#
_symmetry.space_group_name_H-M   'P 1'
#
loop_
_entity.id
_entity.type
_entity.pdbx_description
1 polymer ?
#
loop_
_entity_poly.entity_id
_entity_poly.type
_entity_poly.pdbx_seq_one_letter_code
_entity_poly.pdbx_strand_id
1 'polypeptide(L)'
;MSLKCAVELEIPDIIHNHGQPITISELALALSIHPKKVQSLYRLMRILVHSGFFAEHKISGQEKGYKLTLSSKLLLKDDPLSIRPYFLAMLDPINMKPWQCASAWFQNDDPVLFRTANGQMMWDYAANEPK
;
A
#
# COMPACT_ATOMS: atom_id res chain seq x y z
N MET A 1 6.17 -0.64 2.51
CA MET A 1 5.31 -1.51 3.34
C MET A 1 4.10 -0.80 3.95
N SER A 2 4.23 0.38 4.58
CA SER A 2 3.08 1.11 5.15
C SER A 2 1.95 1.37 4.15
N LEU A 3 2.29 1.84 2.95
CA LEU A 3 1.29 2.08 1.90
C LEU A 3 0.61 0.79 1.42
N LYS A 4 1.37 -0.30 1.28
CA LYS A 4 0.82 -1.63 0.95
C LYS A 4 -0.27 -2.03 1.94
N CYS A 5 0.06 -1.94 3.23
CA CYS A 5 -0.88 -2.22 4.32
C CYS A 5 -2.14 -1.35 4.23
N ALA A 6 -2.01 -0.04 3.94
CA ALA A 6 -3.18 0.83 3.80
C ALA A 6 -4.07 0.48 2.60
N VAL A 7 -3.47 0.06 1.48
CA VAL A 7 -4.20 -0.38 0.29
C VAL A 7 -4.89 -1.72 0.54
N GLU A 8 -4.21 -2.68 1.16
CA GLU A 8 -4.78 -3.99 1.55
C GLU A 8 -5.91 -3.86 2.56
N LEU A 9 -5.82 -2.88 3.47
CA LEU A 9 -6.89 -2.52 4.41
C LEU A 9 -7.98 -1.65 3.77
N GLU A 10 -7.85 -1.27 2.50
CA GLU A 10 -8.85 -0.47 1.77
C GLU A 10 -9.10 0.91 2.40
N ILE A 11 -8.11 1.46 3.09
CA ILE A 11 -8.18 2.78 3.71
C ILE A 11 -8.54 3.88 2.68
N PRO A 12 -7.95 3.93 1.46
CA PRO A 12 -8.35 4.91 0.47
C PRO A 12 -9.85 4.84 0.14
N ASP A 13 -10.38 3.64 -0.07
CA ASP A 13 -11.77 3.41 -0.45
C ASP A 13 -12.73 3.76 0.70
N ILE A 14 -12.38 3.41 1.94
CA ILE A 14 -13.17 3.76 3.13
C ILE A 14 -13.26 5.29 3.30
N ILE A 15 -12.14 6.00 3.17
CA ILE A 15 -12.13 7.47 3.26
C ILE A 15 -12.92 8.09 2.10
N HIS A 16 -12.83 7.51 0.91
CA HIS A 16 -13.59 7.96 -0.26
C HIS A 16 -15.10 7.85 -0.03
N ASN A 17 -15.55 6.66 0.37
CA ASN A 17 -16.96 6.33 0.57
C ASN A 17 -17.58 7.07 1.75
N HIS A 18 -16.77 7.46 2.74
CA HIS A 18 -17.23 8.31 3.85
C HIS A 18 -17.60 9.74 3.40
N GLY A 19 -17.05 10.23 2.27
CA GLY A 19 -17.42 11.52 1.65
C GLY A 19 -16.91 12.78 2.38
N GLN A 20 -16.41 12.65 3.60
CA GLN A 20 -15.92 13.75 4.44
C GLN A 20 -14.69 13.30 5.26
N PRO A 21 -13.90 14.23 5.84
CA PRO A 21 -12.74 13.83 6.65
C PRO A 21 -13.13 12.84 7.75
N ILE A 22 -12.46 11.69 7.79
CA ILE A 22 -12.76 10.61 8.76
C ILE A 22 -11.83 10.69 9.97
N THR A 23 -12.36 10.57 11.17
CA THR A 23 -11.54 10.51 12.39
C THR A 23 -10.80 9.17 12.50
N ILE A 24 -9.78 9.11 13.37
CA ILE A 24 -9.08 7.83 13.62
C ILE A 24 -10.00 6.77 14.23
N SER A 25 -10.96 7.19 15.05
CA SER A 25 -11.91 6.31 15.72
C SER A 25 -12.92 5.72 14.73
N GLU A 26 -13.50 6.55 13.87
CA GLU A 26 -14.39 6.10 12.79
C GLU A 26 -13.67 5.18 11.81
N LEU A 27 -12.43 5.52 11.44
CA LEU A 27 -11.62 4.66 10.56
C LEU A 27 -11.33 3.30 11.21
N ALA A 28 -10.99 3.28 12.51
CA ALA A 28 -10.77 2.05 13.24
C ALA A 28 -12.04 1.18 13.32
N LEU A 29 -13.21 1.81 13.49
CA LEU A 29 -14.51 1.13 13.47
C LEU A 29 -14.81 0.55 12.09
N ALA A 30 -14.66 1.34 11.02
CA ALA A 30 -14.89 0.89 9.64
C ALA A 30 -13.99 -0.29 9.24
N LEU A 31 -12.75 -0.30 9.73
CA LEU A 31 -11.77 -1.37 9.51
C LEU A 31 -11.93 -2.57 10.46
N SER A 32 -12.86 -2.53 11.41
CA SER A 32 -12.99 -3.54 12.48
C SER A 32 -11.67 -3.81 13.23
N ILE A 33 -10.89 -2.75 13.50
CA ILE A 33 -9.58 -2.87 14.16
C ILE A 33 -9.76 -3.19 15.64
N HIS A 34 -9.03 -4.20 16.11
CA HIS A 34 -8.99 -4.54 17.52
C HIS A 34 -8.58 -3.31 18.37
N PRO A 35 -9.28 -2.97 19.48
CA PRO A 35 -9.04 -1.73 20.24
C PRO A 35 -7.58 -1.47 20.63
N LYS A 36 -6.85 -2.53 21.02
CA LYS A 36 -5.41 -2.47 21.34
C LYS A 36 -4.49 -2.04 20.17
N LYS A 37 -4.98 -2.06 18.92
CA LYS A 37 -4.22 -1.71 17.70
C LYS A 37 -4.56 -0.32 17.15
N VAL A 38 -5.52 0.41 17.73
CA VAL A 38 -5.93 1.74 17.25
C VAL A 38 -4.75 2.72 17.27
N GLN A 39 -3.90 2.66 18.29
CA GLN A 39 -2.68 3.48 18.35
C GLN A 39 -1.68 3.15 17.23
N SER A 40 -1.60 1.90 16.80
CA SER A 40 -0.79 1.49 15.65
C SER A 40 -1.37 2.01 14.34
N LEU A 41 -2.70 1.99 14.17
CA LEU A 41 -3.38 2.60 13.03
C LEU A 41 -3.11 4.11 12.97
N TYR A 42 -3.17 4.80 14.11
CA TYR A 42 -2.85 6.24 14.17
C TYR A 42 -1.42 6.52 13.68
N ARG A 43 -0.44 5.73 14.12
CA ARG A 43 0.96 5.85 13.66
C ARG A 43 1.11 5.56 12.17
N LEU A 44 0.40 4.55 11.66
CA LEU A 44 0.35 4.23 10.24
C LEU A 44 -0.17 5.43 9.43
N MET A 45 -1.33 5.98 9.83
CA MET A 45 -1.92 7.14 9.17
C MET A 45 -0.99 8.36 9.23
N ARG A 46 -0.31 8.60 10.36
CA ARG A 46 0.67 9.69 10.48
C ARG A 46 1.81 9.58 9.47
N ILE A 47 2.33 8.36 9.25
CA ILE A 47 3.37 8.11 8.23
C ILE A 47 2.81 8.42 6.83
N LEU A 48 1.61 7.94 6.53
CA LEU A 48 1.00 8.10 5.20
C LEU A 48 0.61 9.56 4.91
N VAL A 49 0.22 10.32 5.94
CA VAL A 49 0.02 11.77 5.84
C VAL A 49 1.33 12.47 5.54
N HIS A 50 2.39 12.15 6.29
CA HIS A 50 3.71 12.74 6.07
C HIS A 50 4.25 12.41 4.67
N SER A 51 3.97 11.22 4.15
CA SER A 51 4.31 10.82 2.78
C SER A 51 3.39 11.40 1.70
N GLY A 52 2.39 12.22 2.05
CA GLY A 52 1.51 12.92 1.11
C GLY A 52 0.38 12.08 0.51
N PHE A 53 0.15 10.85 0.98
CA PHE A 53 -0.98 10.02 0.53
C PHE A 53 -2.29 10.50 1.14
N PHE A 54 -2.28 10.99 2.37
CA PHE A 54 -3.47 11.54 3.01
C PHE A 54 -3.16 12.94 3.54
N ALA A 55 -4.20 13.71 3.81
CA ALA A 55 -4.06 15.00 4.48
C ALA A 55 -4.84 14.98 5.80
N GLU A 56 -4.25 15.57 6.83
CA GLU A 56 -4.98 15.89 8.06
C GLU A 56 -5.87 17.12 7.83
N HIS A 57 -7.07 17.08 8.36
CA HIS A 57 -8.02 18.18 8.41
C HIS A 57 -8.48 18.38 9.85
N LYS A 58 -8.54 19.63 10.32
CA LYS A 58 -9.06 19.93 11.65
C LYS A 58 -10.58 19.84 11.61
N ILE A 59 -11.16 18.92 12.38
CA ILE A 59 -12.59 18.86 12.66
C ILE A 59 -12.85 19.69 13.92
N SER A 60 -14.05 20.27 14.05
CA SER A 60 -14.46 21.16 15.14
C SER A 60 -13.87 20.77 16.51
N GLY A 61 -13.13 21.70 17.13
CA GLY A 61 -12.35 21.45 18.36
C GLY A 61 -10.86 21.15 18.07
N GLN A 62 -10.38 19.99 18.52
CA GLN A 62 -8.99 19.51 18.34
C GLN A 62 -8.90 18.16 17.60
N GLU A 63 -10.04 17.62 17.16
CA GLU A 63 -10.09 16.31 16.52
C GLU A 63 -9.54 16.38 15.09
N LYS A 64 -8.75 15.37 14.72
CA LYS A 64 -8.13 15.28 13.41
C LYS A 64 -8.91 14.31 12.53
N GLY A 65 -9.38 14.81 11.41
CA GLY A 65 -9.90 14.01 10.31
C GLY A 65 -8.83 13.73 9.25
N TYR A 66 -8.97 12.64 8.52
CA TYR A 66 -8.15 12.28 7.38
C TYR A 66 -8.96 12.38 6.10
N LYS A 67 -8.36 12.96 5.06
CA LYS A 67 -8.95 13.03 3.72
C LYS A 67 -7.95 12.56 2.66
N LEU A 68 -8.48 12.19 1.50
CA LEU A 68 -7.66 11.83 0.34
C LEU A 68 -6.88 13.02 -0.21
N THR A 69 -5.71 12.74 -0.78
CA THR A 69 -4.98 13.62 -1.69
C THR A 69 -5.13 13.10 -3.12
N LEU A 70 -4.56 13.80 -4.10
CA LEU A 70 -4.52 13.28 -5.47
C LEU A 70 -3.80 11.92 -5.54
N SER A 71 -2.76 11.72 -4.73
CA SER A 71 -1.97 10.49 -4.71
C SER A 71 -2.76 9.28 -4.21
N SER A 72 -3.59 9.43 -3.17
CA SER A 72 -4.43 8.32 -2.69
C SER A 72 -5.66 8.06 -3.56
N LYS A 73 -6.12 9.03 -4.35
CA LYS A 73 -7.18 8.80 -5.34
C LYS A 73 -6.76 7.80 -6.42
N LEU A 74 -5.49 7.81 -6.82
CA LEU A 74 -4.92 6.81 -7.73
C LEU A 74 -4.94 5.37 -7.16
N LEU A 75 -5.25 5.19 -5.87
CA LEU A 75 -5.28 3.88 -5.21
C LEU A 75 -6.71 3.36 -4.98
N LEU A 76 -7.73 4.09 -5.43
CA LEU A 76 -9.13 3.69 -5.34
C LEU A 76 -9.41 2.52 -6.27
N LYS A 77 -10.33 1.63 -5.90
CA LYS A 77 -10.71 0.47 -6.73
C LYS A 77 -11.44 0.87 -8.00
N ASP A 78 -12.38 1.81 -7.89
CA ASP A 78 -13.33 2.16 -8.96
C ASP A 78 -12.90 3.38 -9.79
N ASP A 79 -11.65 3.84 -9.64
CA ASP A 79 -11.11 4.95 -10.43
C ASP A 79 -10.52 4.43 -11.75
N PRO A 80 -10.92 4.99 -12.92
CA PRO A 80 -10.39 4.57 -14.23
C PRO A 80 -8.87 4.73 -14.38
N LEU A 81 -8.26 5.63 -13.59
CA LEU A 81 -6.82 5.87 -13.54
C LEU A 81 -6.17 5.17 -12.35
N SER A 82 -6.84 4.18 -11.75
CA SER A 82 -6.31 3.43 -10.62
C SER A 82 -5.01 2.72 -10.96
N ILE A 83 -3.96 3.03 -10.21
CA ILE A 83 -2.69 2.32 -10.23
C ILE A 83 -2.64 1.19 -9.20
N ARG A 84 -3.73 0.95 -8.47
CA ARG A 84 -3.81 -0.05 -7.40
C ARG A 84 -3.37 -1.45 -7.86
N PRO A 85 -3.82 -1.99 -9.02
CA PRO A 85 -3.41 -3.33 -9.47
C PRO A 85 -1.90 -3.39 -9.71
N TYR A 86 -1.35 -2.39 -10.39
CA TYR A 86 0.09 -2.27 -10.65
C TYR A 86 0.88 -2.17 -9.35
N PHE A 87 0.45 -1.32 -8.42
CA PHE A 87 1.08 -1.14 -7.13
C PHE A 87 1.13 -2.43 -6.31
N LEU A 88 0.02 -3.19 -6.25
CA LEU A 88 -0.02 -4.48 -5.55
C LEU A 88 0.84 -5.54 -6.24
N ALA A 89 0.83 -5.58 -7.58
CA ALA A 89 1.67 -6.49 -8.35
C ALA A 89 3.17 -6.24 -8.11
N MET A 90 3.61 -4.98 -8.08
CA MET A 90 5.01 -4.63 -7.85
C MET A 90 5.48 -4.94 -6.42
N LEU A 91 4.57 -4.90 -5.44
CA LEU A 91 4.87 -5.21 -4.05
C LEU A 91 4.56 -6.66 -3.65
N ASP A 92 4.23 -7.50 -4.62
CA ASP A 92 4.07 -8.93 -4.42
C ASP A 92 5.39 -9.58 -3.99
N PRO A 93 5.38 -10.62 -3.12
CA PRO A 93 6.61 -11.26 -2.67
C PRO A 93 7.52 -11.73 -3.82
N ILE A 94 6.97 -12.21 -4.93
CA ILE A 94 7.75 -12.70 -6.08
C ILE A 94 8.55 -11.55 -6.71
N ASN A 95 7.95 -10.37 -6.84
CA ASN A 95 8.59 -9.18 -7.38
C ASN A 95 9.48 -8.45 -6.36
N MET A 96 9.22 -8.64 -5.07
CA MET A 96 10.03 -8.08 -3.99
C MET A 96 11.32 -8.87 -3.71
N LYS A 97 11.31 -10.19 -3.92
CA LYS A 97 12.45 -11.08 -3.66
C LYS A 97 13.73 -10.69 -4.42
N PRO A 98 13.69 -10.34 -5.72
CA PRO A 98 14.87 -9.88 -6.47
C PRO A 98 15.67 -8.79 -5.76
N TRP A 99 15.00 -7.81 -5.14
CA TRP A 99 15.65 -6.69 -4.46
C TRP A 99 16.50 -7.09 -3.24
N GLN A 100 16.32 -8.31 -2.72
CA GLN A 100 17.11 -8.86 -1.62
C GLN A 100 18.31 -9.70 -2.09
N CYS A 101 18.40 -10.00 -3.39
CA CYS A 101 19.40 -10.90 -3.96
C CYS A 101 20.51 -10.15 -4.73
N ALA A 102 20.59 -8.82 -4.62
CA ALA A 102 21.54 -8.00 -5.39
C ALA A 102 23.00 -8.41 -5.18
N SER A 103 23.41 -8.68 -3.93
CA SER A 103 24.77 -9.14 -3.63
C SER A 103 25.11 -10.48 -4.28
N ALA A 104 24.17 -11.42 -4.25
CA ALA A 104 24.35 -12.73 -4.88
C ALA A 104 24.39 -12.63 -6.42
N TRP A 105 23.58 -11.73 -6.99
CA TRP A 105 23.57 -11.47 -8.44
C TRP A 105 24.90 -10.91 -8.93
N PHE A 106 25.53 -9.99 -8.20
CA PHE A 106 26.88 -9.50 -8.54
C PHE A 106 27.99 -10.57 -8.48
N GLN A 107 27.71 -11.73 -7.87
CA GLN A 107 28.67 -12.83 -7.71
C GLN A 107 28.43 -13.98 -8.71
N ASN A 108 27.47 -13.86 -9.61
CA ASN A 108 27.14 -14.89 -10.60
C ASN A 108 27.00 -14.29 -12.01
N ASP A 109 26.83 -15.17 -12.99
CA ASP A 109 26.73 -14.81 -14.42
C ASP A 109 25.27 -14.66 -14.90
N ASP A 110 24.28 -14.59 -13.99
CA ASP A 110 22.89 -14.45 -14.40
C ASP A 110 22.65 -13.07 -15.05
N PRO A 111 21.91 -13.00 -16.16
CA PRO A 111 21.73 -11.75 -16.90
C PRO A 111 20.86 -10.73 -16.17
N VAL A 112 19.97 -11.17 -15.27
CA VAL A 112 19.03 -10.30 -14.56
C VAL A 112 18.80 -10.77 -13.13
N LEU A 113 18.61 -9.80 -12.22
CA LEU A 113 18.37 -10.01 -10.79
C LEU A 113 17.19 -10.96 -10.49
N PHE A 114 16.14 -10.92 -11.33
CA PHE A 114 14.99 -11.79 -11.18
C PHE A 114 15.36 -13.27 -11.32
N ARG A 115 16.28 -13.60 -12.23
CA ARG A 115 16.72 -14.99 -12.46
C ARG A 115 17.49 -15.51 -11.25
N THR A 116 18.41 -14.73 -10.70
CA THR A 116 19.13 -15.11 -9.47
C THR A 116 18.18 -15.37 -8.31
N ALA A 117 17.12 -14.56 -8.17
CA ALA A 117 16.18 -14.70 -7.08
C ALA A 117 15.16 -15.84 -7.28
N ASN A 118 14.71 -16.09 -8.50
CA ASN A 118 13.57 -16.97 -8.78
C ASN A 118 13.92 -18.20 -9.64
N GLY A 119 15.18 -18.36 -10.07
CA GLY A 119 15.68 -19.49 -10.86
C GLY A 119 15.31 -19.47 -12.36
N GLN A 120 14.38 -18.62 -12.76
CA GLN A 120 13.87 -18.49 -14.13
C GLN A 120 13.66 -17.02 -14.50
N MET A 121 13.46 -16.71 -15.79
CA MET A 121 13.18 -15.34 -16.23
C MET A 121 11.75 -14.93 -15.81
N MET A 122 11.50 -13.63 -15.68
CA MET A 122 10.19 -13.10 -15.27
C MET A 122 9.05 -13.57 -16.17
N TRP A 123 9.26 -13.59 -17.49
CA TRP A 123 8.25 -14.00 -18.45
C TRP A 123 7.96 -15.50 -18.41
N ASP A 124 8.99 -16.33 -18.23
CA ASP A 124 8.85 -17.78 -18.05
C ASP A 124 8.09 -18.09 -16.76
N TYR A 125 8.41 -17.35 -15.67
CA TYR A 125 7.68 -17.46 -14.41
C TYR A 125 6.19 -17.15 -14.60
N ALA A 126 5.88 -16.01 -15.22
CA ALA A 126 4.51 -15.56 -15.42
C ALA A 126 3.70 -16.50 -16.34
N ALA A 127 4.35 -17.15 -17.30
CA ALA A 127 3.72 -18.15 -18.17
C ALA A 127 3.32 -19.43 -17.42
N ASN A 128 4.09 -19.82 -16.38
CA ASN A 128 3.88 -21.04 -15.62
C ASN A 128 2.97 -20.86 -14.39
N GLU A 129 2.89 -19.64 -13.84
CA GLU A 129 2.06 -19.30 -12.66
C GLU A 129 1.06 -18.17 -12.97
N PRO A 130 -0.09 -18.47 -13.58
CA PRO A 130 -1.16 -17.48 -13.73
C PRO A 130 -1.75 -17.13 -12.36
N LYS A 131 -1.89 -15.82 -12.09
CA LYS A 131 -2.58 -15.28 -10.90
C LYS A 131 -4.07 -15.13 -11.12
#